data_AF-A0A3N6E6Z6-F1
#
_entry.id   AF-A0A3N6E6Z6-F1
#
_cell.length_a   1.000
_cell.length_b   1.000
_cell.length_c   1.000
_cell.angle_alpha   90.00
_cell.angle_beta   90.00
_cell.angle_gamma   90.00
#
_symmetry.space_group_name_H-M   'P 1'
#
loop_
_entity.id
_entity.type
_entity.pdbx_description
1 polymer ?
#
loop_
_entity_poly.entity_id
_entity_poly.type
_entity_poly.pdbx_seq_one_letter_code
_entity_poly.pdbx_strand_id
1 'polypeptide(L)' 'MDLSALELAVQRLRDAEAALDAARADVEMEAVTAVRQSCPVAEVSELSGLTPHDLMRMEKTTGDLRP' A
#
# COMPACT_ATOMS: atom_id res chain seq x y z
N MET A 1 -25.53 6.11 -30.14
CA MET A 1 -25.44 6.68 -28.78
C MET A 1 -23.99 7.04 -28.58
N ASP A 2 -23.70 8.29 -28.25
CA ASP A 2 -22.34 8.73 -27.96
C ASP A 2 -21.94 8.25 -26.55
N LEU A 3 -20.81 7.55 -26.45
CA LEU A 3 -20.32 6.95 -25.21
C LEU A 3 -19.09 7.67 -24.67
N SER A 4 -18.59 8.72 -25.32
CA SER A 4 -17.32 9.36 -24.93
C SER A 4 -17.32 9.91 -23.50
N ALA A 5 -18.47 10.35 -22.98
CA ALA A 5 -18.60 10.75 -21.57
C ALA A 5 -18.41 9.58 -20.60
N LEU A 6 -18.90 8.38 -20.96
CA LEU A 6 -18.71 7.17 -20.17
C LEU A 6 -17.26 6.68 -20.24
N GLU A 7 -16.64 6.71 -21.43
CA GLU A 7 -15.23 6.35 -21.62
C GLU A 7 -14.30 7.21 -20.75
N LEU A 8 -14.53 8.53 -20.73
CA LEU A 8 -13.77 9.45 -19.88
C LEU A 8 -13.98 9.16 -18.38
N ALA A 9 -15.20 8.85 -17.95
CA ALA A 9 -15.49 8.50 -16.56
C ALA A 9 -14.78 7.19 -16.15
N VAL A 10 -14.77 6.18 -17.02
CA VAL A 10 -14.07 4.91 -16.79
C VAL A 10 -12.56 5.12 -16.72
N GLN A 11 -11.99 5.96 -17.58
CA GLN A 11 -10.55 6.25 -17.51
C GLN A 11 -10.17 6.92 -16.19
N ARG A 12 -10.94 7.92 -15.76
CA ARG A 12 -10.69 8.61 -14.47
C ARG A 12 -10.80 7.67 -13.27
N LEU A 13 -11.73 6.71 -13.32
CA LEU A 13 -11.84 5.68 -12.29
C LEU A 13 -10.56 4.84 -12.24
N ARG A 14 -10.08 4.36 -13.39
CA ARG A 14 -8.85 3.55 -13.48
C ARG A 14 -7.62 4.31 -13.00
N ASP A 15 -7.52 5.59 -13.34
CA ASP A 15 -6.41 6.44 -12.90
C ASP A 15 -6.44 6.61 -11.37
N ALA A 16 -7.63 6.79 -10.78
CA ALA A 16 -7.80 6.90 -9.34
C ALA A 16 -7.50 5.57 -8.62
N GLU A 17 -7.91 4.43 -9.18
CA GLU A 17 -7.58 3.10 -8.66
C GLU A 17 -6.06 2.87 -8.67
N ALA A 18 -5.38 3.19 -9.78
CA ALA A 18 -3.93 3.09 -9.88
C ALA A 18 -3.21 3.99 -8.86
N ALA A 19 -3.69 5.22 -8.66
CA ALA A 19 -3.14 6.14 -7.65
C ALA A 19 -3.36 5.63 -6.22
N LEU A 20 -4.52 5.04 -5.93
CA LEU A 20 -4.82 4.42 -4.64
C LEU A 20 -3.91 3.23 -4.36
N ASP A 21 -3.69 2.38 -5.35
CA ASP A 21 -2.81 1.21 -5.21
C ASP A 21 -1.35 1.63 -4.99
N ALA A 22 -0.88 2.68 -5.69
CA ALA A 22 0.44 3.27 -5.43
C ALA A 22 0.55 3.81 -3.99
N ALA A 23 -0.45 4.58 -3.53
CA ALA A 23 -0.45 5.12 -2.17
C ALA A 23 -0.47 4.03 -1.09
N ARG A 24 -1.17 2.91 -1.34
CA ARG A 24 -1.13 1.72 -0.45
C ARG A 24 0.24 1.09 -0.39
N ALA A 25 0.91 0.93 -1.53
CA ALA A 25 2.27 0.40 -1.59
C ALA A 25 3.26 1.28 -0.83
N ASP A 26 3.10 2.60 -0.87
CA ASP A 26 3.92 3.53 -0.09
C ASP A 26 3.72 3.34 1.42
N VAL A 27 2.46 3.24 1.89
CA VAL A 27 2.15 2.96 3.31
C VAL A 27 2.75 1.62 3.75
N GLU A 28 2.61 0.60 2.92
CA GLU A 28 3.17 -0.73 3.14
C GLU A 28 4.70 -0.70 3.32
N MET A 29 5.39 0.02 2.45
CA MET A 29 6.86 0.18 2.48
C MET A 29 7.33 0.93 3.74
N GLU A 30 6.68 2.04 4.08
CA GLU A 30 7.03 2.82 5.27
C GLU A 30 6.72 2.05 6.56
N ALA A 31 5.61 1.31 6.60
CA ALA A 31 5.26 0.48 7.76
C ALA A 31 6.31 -0.63 8.02
N VAL A 32 6.77 -1.32 6.96
CA VAL A 32 7.86 -2.30 7.08
C VAL A 32 9.16 -1.61 7.55
N THR A 33 9.45 -0.43 7.03
CA THR A 33 10.64 0.35 7.42
C THR A 33 10.60 0.74 8.89
N ALA A 34 9.45 1.21 9.40
CA ALA A 34 9.25 1.52 10.80
C ALA A 34 9.47 0.29 11.70
N VAL A 35 8.91 -0.87 11.34
CA VAL A 35 9.14 -2.13 12.08
C VAL A 35 10.62 -2.50 12.10
N ARG A 36 11.33 -2.36 10.97
CA ARG A 36 12.79 -2.59 10.89
C ARG A 36 13.60 -1.62 11.74
N GLN A 37 13.11 -0.40 11.92
CA GLN A 37 13.67 0.60 12.84
C GLN A 37 13.27 0.37 14.30
N SER A 38 12.71 -0.80 14.62
CA SER A 38 12.28 -1.21 15.96
C SER A 38 11.13 -0.36 16.54
N CYS A 39 10.32 0.28 15.69
CA CYS A 39 9.06 0.89 16.14
C CYS A 39 8.09 -0.19 16.66
N PRO A 40 7.25 0.12 17.67
CA PRO A 40 6.28 -0.84 18.20
C PRO A 40 5.28 -1.28 17.14
N VAL A 41 5.16 -2.59 16.91
CA VAL A 41 4.26 -3.16 15.89
C VAL A 41 2.80 -2.75 16.10
N ALA A 42 2.35 -2.63 17.35
CA ALA A 42 0.99 -2.20 17.67
C ALA A 42 0.69 -0.77 17.17
N GLU A 43 1.63 0.16 17.36
CA GLU A 43 1.49 1.55 16.92
C GLU A 43 1.56 1.65 15.39
N VAL A 44 2.47 0.90 14.77
CA VAL A 44 2.58 0.84 13.30
C VAL A 44 1.30 0.26 12.70
N SER A 45 0.73 -0.79 13.30
CA SER A 45 -0.53 -1.39 12.87
C SER A 45 -1.71 -0.43 12.98
N GLU A 46 -1.81 0.31 14.10
CA GLU A 46 -2.87 1.30 14.29
C GLU A 46 -2.79 2.42 13.25
N LEU A 47 -1.58 2.94 12.98
CA LEU A 47 -1.38 4.04 12.04
C LEU A 47 -1.55 3.63 10.58
N SER A 48 -1.01 2.48 10.19
CA SER A 48 -1.03 2.00 8.79
C SER A 48 -2.32 1.27 8.41
N GLY A 49 -3.10 0.81 9.39
CA GLY A 49 -4.25 -0.07 9.18
C GLY A 49 -3.87 -1.52 8.83
N LEU A 50 -2.58 -1.86 8.82
CA LEU A 50 -2.10 -3.23 8.58
C LEU A 50 -2.13 -4.05 9.86
N THR A 51 -2.47 -5.33 9.75
CA THR A 51 -2.44 -6.19 10.93
C THR A 51 -0.99 -6.54 11.31
N PRO A 52 -0.71 -6.88 12.58
CA PRO A 52 0.62 -7.36 12.97
C PRO A 52 1.10 -8.53 12.12
N HIS A 53 0.18 -9.39 11.68
CA HIS A 53 0.48 -10.52 10.81
C HIS A 53 0.92 -10.07 9.40
N ASP A 54 0.26 -9.06 8.83
CA ASP A 54 0.65 -8.49 7.53
C ASP A 54 2.05 -7.90 7.60
N LEU A 55 2.33 -7.10 8.64
CA LEU A 55 3.65 -6.50 8.87
C LEU A 55 4.74 -7.56 9.00
N MET A 56 4.50 -8.64 9.77
CA MET A 56 5.46 -9.75 9.91
C MET A 56 5.66 -10.52 8.61
N ARG A 57 4.60 -10.74 7.82
CA ARG A 57 4.70 -11.40 6.52
C ARG A 57 5.52 -10.54 5.56
N MET A 58 5.20 -9.26 5.48
CA MET A 58 5.86 -8.31 4.59
C MET A 58 7.32 -8.12 4.96
N GLU A 59 7.65 -7.90 6.23
CA GLU A 59 9.03 -7.77 6.69
C GLU A 59 9.91 -8.95 6.24
N LYS A 60 9.41 -10.18 6.37
CA LYS A 60 10.08 -11.40 5.91
C LYS A 60 10.23 -11.45 4.38
N THR A 61 9.19 -11.06 3.64
CA THR A 61 9.19 -11.14 2.17
C THR A 61 10.10 -10.06 1.56
N THR A 62 10.13 -8.88 2.16
CA THR A 62 10.98 -7.76 1.75
C THR A 62 12.42 -7.89 2.28
N GLY A 63 12.69 -8.81 3.21
CA GLY A 63 14.01 -9.07 3.79
C GLY A 63 15.00 -9.74 2.84
N ASP A 64 14.49 -10.53 1.90
CA ASP A 64 15.29 -11.26 0.90
C ASP A 64 15.64 -10.41 -0.34
N LEU A 65 15.00 -9.25 -0.51
CA LEU A 65 15.35 -8.28 -1.54
C LEU A 65 16.53 -7.42 -1.05
N ARG A 66 17.73 -8.02 -0.97
CA ARG A 66 18.97 -7.24 -1.10
C ARG A 66 19.24 -6.99 -2.59
N PRO A 67 19.76 -5.80 -2.97
CA PRO A 67 20.19 -5.55 -4.33
C PRO A 67 21.27 -6.55 -4.79
#